data_AF-A0A8J5MDQ2-F1
#
_entry.id   AF-A0A8J5MDQ2-F1
#
_cell.length_a   1.000
_cell.length_b   1.000
_cell.length_c   1.000
_cell.angle_alpha   90.00
_cell.angle_beta   90.00
_cell.angle_gamma   90.00
#
_symmetry.space_group_name_H-M   'P 1'
#
loop_
_entity.id
_entity.type
_entity.pdbx_description
1 polymer ?
#
loop_
_entity_poly.entity_id
_entity_poly.type
_entity_poly.pdbx_seq_one_letter_code
_entity_poly.pdbx_strand_id
1 'polypeptide(L)'
;MKTLAENDVVARELYDRDAFVYDQIWDFDVIHGFGDDPLTTGQVNELQLIQCLTTYQKQTIVLQADAPLTKGKFILKFGKQYTRPISFKALADQDSFGPSIATSLLALRGVDAVTVTRTDPLPTRTEWSATFPTTNTKHNALVPGWRTVEVQQFICAADSGVFAITFGNETIRNIPYNADSNTFVAFLSKLSFYGTFVTMTFSTLWHRALLADLPPMTFSTLDLKEEQQFFCGATGGNFAFTFEDGTKITGLPYSITADTLKATIQSKVSYIVDIDVTFADGQTTFCSDLGTTTTIRFVVVKATSGDGDLAEILADQTNNGGTDGLVHIANRLQFATMACGGSDIECNGNGQCLTLYDLAPITRANGVTQSFTYGEDPNDVSTWDAHRIRTCLCDPFYFGYDCLLKECPRGDDFNTDDDAIERQLIQCIADAGSFTLTFRDETTTNIPYNAVESDVKVALEELSTIGEVDVTFSGGAVACSSSLNIVVMVDFLTELGDLPPLSGSNTLLQDRINGDARDGSGSLVFVTGGDTLLGQTSVKGTREDAFCSNHGICDFSTGICTCHANYGGSDGKGGPGTIANCGFHELKYAVGTG
;
A
#
# COMPACT_ATOMS: atom_id res chain seq x y z
N MET A 1 28.29 35.04 35.35
CA MET A 1 27.14 34.14 35.12
C MET A 1 27.50 32.67 35.35
N LYS A 2 28.61 32.14 34.81
CA LYS A 2 29.15 30.79 35.17
C LYS A 2 29.26 30.55 36.69
N THR A 3 29.80 31.53 37.41
CA THR A 3 29.95 31.48 38.88
C THR A 3 28.62 31.62 39.66
N LEU A 4 27.54 32.11 39.02
CA LEU A 4 26.20 32.15 39.60
C LEU A 4 25.42 30.85 39.28
N ALA A 5 25.63 30.28 38.09
CA ALA A 5 25.03 29.01 37.66
C ALA A 5 25.66 27.76 38.33
N GLU A 6 26.88 27.86 38.85
CA GLU A 6 27.53 26.82 39.64
C GLU A 6 26.95 26.71 41.08
N ASN A 7 26.20 27.70 41.54
CA ASN A 7 25.74 27.82 42.93
C ASN A 7 24.22 27.81 43.14
N ASP A 8 23.41 27.68 42.09
CA ASP A 8 21.95 27.81 42.20
C ASP A 8 21.19 26.48 42.08
N VAL A 9 20.28 26.31 43.03
CA VAL A 9 19.42 25.15 43.18
C VAL A 9 18.15 25.31 42.33
N VAL A 10 17.84 24.31 41.50
CA VAL A 10 16.72 24.38 40.56
C VAL A 10 15.40 24.03 41.26
N ALA A 11 14.45 24.97 41.29
CA ALA A 11 13.08 24.73 41.75
C ALA A 11 12.27 24.02 40.64
N ARG A 12 11.29 23.19 41.03
CA ARG A 12 10.38 22.46 40.12
C ARG A 12 9.78 23.35 39.02
N GLU A 13 9.44 24.60 39.36
CA GLU A 13 8.78 25.55 38.44
C GLU A 13 9.71 26.15 37.37
N LEU A 14 11.04 26.06 37.51
CA LEU A 14 12.02 26.49 36.51
C LEU A 14 12.47 25.37 35.57
N TYR A 15 12.15 24.11 35.90
CA TYR A 15 12.38 22.96 35.02
C TYR A 15 11.25 22.79 33.98
N ASP A 16 10.06 23.33 34.27
CA ASP A 16 8.86 23.28 33.41
C ASP A 16 8.66 24.55 32.52
N ARG A 17 9.64 25.48 32.45
CA ARG A 17 9.60 26.61 31.50
C ARG A 17 10.78 26.56 30.52
N ASP A 18 10.46 26.57 29.24
CA ASP A 18 11.31 26.34 28.05
C ASP A 18 12.45 27.36 27.78
N ALA A 19 13.25 27.78 28.77
CA ALA A 19 14.17 28.92 28.57
C ALA A 19 15.57 28.84 29.20
N PHE A 20 16.17 27.67 29.45
CA PHE A 20 17.59 27.63 29.87
C PHE A 20 18.43 26.57 29.14
N VAL A 21 19.30 27.05 28.26
CA VAL A 21 20.24 26.30 27.42
C VAL A 21 21.61 26.24 28.12
N TYR A 22 22.19 25.04 28.19
CA TYR A 22 23.62 24.86 28.38
C TYR A 22 24.06 23.81 27.34
N ASP A 23 24.46 24.28 26.17
CA ASP A 23 25.12 23.47 25.16
C ASP A 23 26.64 23.48 25.41
N GLN A 24 27.33 22.46 24.90
CA GLN A 24 28.79 22.35 24.88
C GLN A 24 29.45 22.11 26.23
N ILE A 25 29.54 20.84 26.62
CA ILE A 25 30.77 20.05 26.84
C ILE A 25 30.26 18.67 27.32
N TRP A 26 30.96 17.59 26.96
CA TRP A 26 30.83 16.18 27.41
C TRP A 26 30.22 15.19 26.38
N ASP A 27 31.18 14.52 25.72
CA ASP A 27 31.11 13.35 24.83
C ASP A 27 30.35 12.12 25.38
N PHE A 28 29.72 11.42 24.43
CA PHE A 28 29.50 9.97 24.26
C PHE A 28 29.57 9.03 25.48
N ASP A 29 28.42 8.42 25.85
CA ASP A 29 28.14 6.97 25.90
C ASP A 29 26.96 6.63 26.83
N VAL A 30 25.83 6.17 26.27
CA VAL A 30 24.63 5.69 27.00
C VAL A 30 24.27 4.26 26.57
N ILE A 31 23.96 3.35 27.52
CA ILE A 31 23.41 1.99 27.31
C ILE A 31 21.91 2.08 27.48
N HIS A 32 21.21 1.40 26.58
CA HIS A 32 19.77 1.21 26.61
C HIS A 32 19.38 0.21 27.71
N GLY A 33 18.33 0.54 28.45
CA GLY A 33 17.59 -0.40 29.28
C GLY A 33 16.11 -0.05 29.20
N PHE A 34 15.39 -0.72 28.31
CA PHE A 34 13.93 -0.82 28.33
C PHE A 34 13.56 -1.90 29.35
N GLY A 35 12.63 -1.63 30.27
CA GLY A 35 12.18 -2.59 31.27
C GLY A 35 10.71 -2.94 31.06
N ASP A 36 10.42 -4.24 30.96
CA ASP A 36 9.10 -4.85 30.91
C ASP A 36 9.05 -5.99 31.97
N ASP A 37 7.89 -6.16 32.61
CA ASP A 37 7.41 -7.13 33.62
C ASP A 37 8.41 -7.92 34.55
N PRO A 38 8.45 -7.64 35.87
CA PRO A 38 9.41 -8.20 36.84
C PRO A 38 9.23 -9.68 37.27
N LEU A 39 8.50 -10.53 36.55
CA LEU A 39 8.18 -11.90 37.03
C LEU A 39 8.45 -13.05 36.04
N THR A 40 9.11 -12.83 34.91
CA THR A 40 9.40 -13.92 33.96
C THR A 40 10.78 -14.53 34.20
N THR A 41 10.87 -15.83 34.51
CA THR A 41 12.16 -16.50 34.72
C THR A 41 12.81 -16.87 33.38
N GLY A 42 14.07 -16.44 33.17
CA GLY A 42 14.90 -16.84 32.03
C GLY A 42 15.38 -15.71 31.11
N GLN A 43 15.19 -14.45 31.47
CA GLN A 43 15.64 -13.31 30.67
C GLN A 43 17.00 -12.78 31.15
N VAL A 44 17.80 -12.25 30.21
CA VAL A 44 19.12 -11.66 30.47
C VAL A 44 19.09 -10.19 30.06
N ASN A 45 19.41 -9.31 31.02
CA ASN A 45 19.50 -7.84 30.94
C ASN A 45 18.29 -7.03 31.46
N GLU A 46 17.88 -7.20 32.72
CA GLU A 46 17.04 -6.23 33.41
C GLU A 46 17.83 -5.36 34.40
N LEU A 47 17.38 -4.10 34.55
CA LEU A 47 17.87 -3.15 35.55
C LEU A 47 16.80 -2.96 36.62
N GLN A 48 17.04 -3.46 37.83
CA GLN A 48 16.05 -3.43 38.91
C GLN A 48 16.46 -2.42 40.00
N LEU A 49 15.67 -1.35 40.16
CA LEU A 49 15.83 -0.45 41.31
C LEU A 49 15.07 -1.04 42.51
N ILE A 50 15.75 -1.88 43.29
CA ILE A 50 15.06 -2.81 44.20
C ILE A 50 14.60 -2.15 45.52
N GLN A 51 15.31 -1.17 46.10
CA GLN A 51 14.82 -0.53 47.34
C GLN A 51 15.58 0.73 47.76
N CYS A 52 14.86 1.68 48.37
CA CYS A 52 15.46 2.72 49.22
C CYS A 52 15.14 2.40 50.67
N LEU A 53 16.16 2.06 51.48
CA LEU A 53 16.00 1.81 52.91
C LEU A 53 16.31 3.09 53.68
N THR A 54 15.29 3.61 54.38
CA THR A 54 15.40 4.86 55.14
C THR A 54 15.42 4.59 56.64
N THR A 55 16.41 5.14 57.32
CA THR A 55 16.39 5.35 58.78
C THR A 55 16.53 6.85 59.05
N TYR A 56 16.26 7.30 60.27
CA TYR A 56 16.14 8.72 60.65
C TYR A 56 17.27 9.67 60.17
N GLN A 57 18.46 9.15 59.83
CA GLN A 57 19.58 9.96 59.31
C GLN A 57 20.31 9.32 58.13
N LYS A 58 19.96 8.09 57.73
CA LYS A 58 20.72 7.33 56.74
C LYS A 58 19.78 6.77 55.68
N GLN A 59 20.14 7.05 54.43
CA GLN A 59 19.45 6.64 53.24
C GLN A 59 20.36 5.74 52.40
N THR A 60 19.95 4.51 52.13
CA THR A 60 20.70 3.62 51.24
C THR A 60 20.00 3.52 49.90
N ILE A 61 20.68 3.98 48.85
CA ILE A 61 20.31 3.81 47.45
C ILE A 61 20.98 2.52 46.97
N VAL A 62 20.17 1.52 46.62
CA VAL A 62 20.66 0.24 46.09
C VAL A 62 20.36 0.17 44.60
N LEU A 63 21.39 -0.01 43.80
CA LEU A 63 21.31 -0.34 42.39
C LEU A 63 21.67 -1.81 42.23
N GLN A 64 20.74 -2.61 41.71
CA GLN A 64 20.95 -4.02 41.43
C GLN A 64 20.54 -4.33 40.00
N ALA A 65 21.30 -5.17 39.32
CA ALA A 65 21.04 -5.59 37.95
C ALA A 65 21.26 -7.10 37.84
N ASP A 66 20.76 -7.71 36.77
CA ASP A 66 20.99 -9.14 36.53
C ASP A 66 22.37 -9.41 35.93
N ALA A 67 22.97 -8.40 35.30
CA ALA A 67 24.32 -8.44 34.74
C ALA A 67 25.12 -7.18 35.14
N PRO A 68 26.47 -7.24 35.16
CA PRO A 68 27.29 -6.10 35.53
C PRO A 68 27.07 -4.91 34.61
N LEU A 69 26.75 -3.75 35.19
CA LEU A 69 26.47 -2.54 34.41
C LEU A 69 27.75 -2.00 33.77
N THR A 70 27.67 -1.67 32.48
CA THR A 70 28.83 -1.15 31.73
C THR A 70 28.72 0.35 31.42
N LYS A 71 27.51 0.92 31.32
CA LYS A 71 27.25 2.38 31.28
C LYS A 71 25.83 2.73 31.79
N GLY A 72 25.56 4.00 32.14
CA GLY A 72 24.24 4.48 32.64
C GLY A 72 24.30 5.71 33.57
N LYS A 73 23.21 6.48 33.69
CA LYS A 73 23.07 7.61 34.64
C LYS A 73 21.68 7.61 35.28
N PHE A 74 21.55 8.12 36.51
CA PHE A 74 20.28 8.25 37.23
C PHE A 74 20.14 9.64 37.87
N ILE A 75 18.92 10.01 38.28
CA ILE A 75 18.67 11.24 39.03
C ILE A 75 18.09 10.92 40.41
N LEU A 76 18.35 11.80 41.36
CA LEU A 76 17.80 11.71 42.70
C LEU A 76 16.81 12.84 42.92
N LYS A 77 15.61 12.50 43.38
CA LYS A 77 14.59 13.47 43.76
C LYS A 77 14.69 13.75 45.25
N PHE A 78 14.73 15.01 45.66
CA PHE A 78 14.73 15.44 47.05
C PHE A 78 13.57 16.41 47.31
N GLY A 79 12.43 15.87 47.77
CA GLY A 79 11.18 16.62 47.88
C GLY A 79 10.66 17.05 46.49
N LYS A 80 10.67 18.37 46.21
CA LYS A 80 10.33 18.96 44.89
C LYS A 80 11.56 19.25 44.02
N GLN A 81 12.76 18.92 44.48
CA GLN A 81 14.02 19.22 43.80
C GLN A 81 14.60 17.95 43.16
N TYR A 82 15.47 18.13 42.17
CA TYR A 82 16.15 17.04 41.47
C TYR A 82 17.64 17.32 41.40
N THR A 83 18.45 16.27 41.52
CA THR A 83 19.89 16.38 41.24
C THR A 83 20.12 16.46 39.73
N ARG A 84 21.33 16.86 39.35
CA ARG A 84 21.85 16.59 38.00
C ARG A 84 21.95 15.07 37.77
N PRO A 85 22.00 14.60 36.51
CA PRO A 85 22.26 13.19 36.21
C PRO A 85 23.59 12.72 36.81
N ILE A 86 23.53 11.64 37.56
CA ILE A 86 24.65 11.05 38.30
C ILE A 86 25.03 9.74 37.62
N SER A 87 26.33 9.51 37.42
CA SER A 87 26.83 8.26 36.85
C SER A 87 26.49 7.07 37.73
N PHE A 88 26.16 5.93 37.14
CA PHE A 88 26.06 4.66 37.88
C PHE A 88 27.39 4.24 38.53
N LYS A 89 28.52 4.77 38.04
CA LYS A 89 29.85 4.60 38.62
C LYS A 89 30.23 5.73 39.59
N ALA A 90 29.31 6.63 39.93
CA ALA A 90 29.64 7.77 40.76
C ALA A 90 30.21 7.34 42.10
N LEU A 91 31.31 7.97 42.48
CA LEU A 91 31.92 7.75 43.78
C LEU A 91 31.16 8.53 44.87
N ALA A 92 31.54 8.27 46.12
CA ALA A 92 30.90 8.86 47.29
C ALA A 92 31.09 10.38 47.37
N ASP A 93 32.33 10.86 47.28
CA ASP A 93 32.74 12.23 47.63
C ASP A 93 33.49 12.95 46.51
N GLN A 94 34.32 12.26 45.72
CA GLN A 94 35.06 12.83 44.57
C GLN A 94 34.96 11.94 43.35
N ASP A 95 34.72 12.52 42.17
CA ASP A 95 34.54 11.75 40.94
C ASP A 95 35.16 12.43 39.71
N SER A 96 35.83 11.63 38.87
CA SER A 96 36.33 12.01 37.54
C SER A 96 35.26 11.88 36.45
N PHE A 97 34.12 11.25 36.75
CA PHE A 97 33.03 10.95 35.81
C PHE A 97 31.87 11.95 35.88
N GLY A 98 31.99 13.04 36.65
CA GLY A 98 30.96 14.07 36.84
C GLY A 98 30.68 14.36 38.32
N PRO A 99 29.51 14.92 38.68
CA PRO A 99 29.19 15.17 40.08
C PRO A 99 28.97 13.86 40.85
N SER A 100 29.68 13.68 41.97
CA SER A 100 29.49 12.58 42.92
C SER A 100 28.10 12.60 43.57
N ILE A 101 27.70 11.53 44.25
CA ILE A 101 26.41 11.51 44.97
C ILE A 101 26.39 12.59 46.07
N ALA A 102 27.49 12.75 46.83
CA ALA A 102 27.56 13.78 47.87
C ALA A 102 27.47 15.18 47.28
N THR A 103 28.24 15.49 46.23
CA THR A 103 28.21 16.83 45.62
C THR A 103 26.88 17.13 44.95
N SER A 104 26.24 16.12 44.35
CA SER A 104 24.89 16.25 43.78
C SER A 104 23.82 16.53 44.83
N LEU A 105 23.93 15.92 46.01
CA LEU A 105 23.00 16.15 47.12
C LEU A 105 23.25 17.49 47.83
N LEU A 106 24.51 17.89 48.01
CA LEU A 106 24.90 19.20 48.56
C LEU A 106 24.43 20.37 47.70
N ALA A 107 24.26 20.14 46.40
CA ALA A 107 23.71 21.13 45.47
C ALA A 107 22.19 21.36 45.62
N LEU A 108 21.51 20.70 46.56
CA LEU A 108 20.06 20.85 46.79
C LEU A 108 19.78 21.79 47.97
N ARG A 109 18.75 22.63 47.86
CA ARG A 109 18.38 23.59 48.93
C ARG A 109 17.91 22.81 50.15
N GLY A 110 18.54 23.12 51.29
CA GLY A 110 18.26 22.49 52.58
C GLY A 110 19.10 21.25 52.88
N VAL A 111 20.16 20.98 52.09
CA VAL A 111 21.17 19.96 52.39
C VAL A 111 22.48 20.66 52.73
N ASP A 112 22.66 21.03 54.00
CA ASP A 112 23.83 21.80 54.44
C ASP A 112 25.09 20.93 54.61
N ALA A 113 24.90 19.62 54.86
CA ALA A 113 25.95 18.62 54.84
C ALA A 113 25.36 17.24 54.56
N VAL A 114 26.15 16.36 53.95
CA VAL A 114 25.83 14.95 53.73
C VAL A 114 27.14 14.16 53.57
N THR A 115 27.21 13.00 54.21
CA THR A 115 28.32 12.06 54.04
C THR A 115 27.82 10.87 53.26
N VAL A 116 28.44 10.56 52.13
CA VAL A 116 28.08 9.39 51.32
C VAL A 116 29.16 8.34 51.44
N THR A 117 28.78 7.08 51.46
CA THR A 117 29.69 5.94 51.32
C THR A 117 29.21 5.06 50.19
N ARG A 118 30.11 4.61 49.32
CA ARG A 118 29.78 3.63 48.27
C ARG A 118 30.35 2.27 48.64
N THR A 119 29.57 1.23 48.41
CA THR A 119 30.03 -0.16 48.46
C THR A 119 29.52 -0.91 47.24
N ASP A 120 30.38 -1.71 46.62
CA ASP A 120 30.03 -2.58 45.49
C ASP A 120 30.11 -4.05 45.95
N PRO A 121 29.12 -4.53 46.73
CA PRO A 121 29.17 -5.87 47.31
C PRO A 121 29.20 -7.00 46.27
N LEU A 122 28.68 -6.73 45.05
CA LEU A 122 28.72 -7.66 43.92
C LEU A 122 28.96 -6.88 42.62
N PRO A 123 29.51 -7.51 41.56
CA PRO A 123 29.64 -6.88 40.23
C PRO A 123 28.31 -6.36 39.64
N THR A 124 27.19 -6.85 40.15
CA THR A 124 25.83 -6.52 39.73
C THR A 124 25.06 -5.70 40.76
N ARG A 125 25.69 -5.30 41.88
CA ARG A 125 25.05 -4.52 42.94
C ARG A 125 25.97 -3.44 43.49
N THR A 126 25.51 -2.19 43.41
CA THR A 126 26.16 -1.02 43.98
C THR A 126 25.24 -0.37 44.99
N GLU A 127 25.80 0.05 46.12
CA GLU A 127 25.07 0.75 47.16
C GLU A 127 25.74 2.07 47.49
N TRP A 128 24.92 3.12 47.57
CA TRP A 128 25.32 4.40 48.14
C TRP A 128 24.53 4.67 49.40
N SER A 129 25.23 4.85 50.49
CA SER A 129 24.65 5.19 51.79
C SER A 129 24.92 6.66 52.07
N ALA A 130 23.90 7.49 51.93
CA ALA A 130 23.93 8.91 52.25
C ALA A 130 23.45 9.14 53.69
N THR A 131 24.29 9.77 54.50
CA THR A 131 24.02 10.11 55.90
C THR A 131 23.89 11.61 56.05
N PHE A 132 22.74 12.06 56.53
CA PHE A 132 22.43 13.47 56.74
C PHE A 132 22.57 13.84 58.23
N PRO A 133 23.01 15.07 58.55
CA PRO A 133 23.01 15.58 59.92
C PRO A 133 21.59 15.64 60.51
N THR A 134 21.50 15.55 61.83
CA THR A 134 20.25 15.70 62.61
C THR A 134 19.47 16.98 62.32
N THR A 135 20.16 18.03 61.85
CA THR A 135 19.59 19.34 61.54
C THR A 135 18.84 19.38 60.21
N ASN A 136 18.99 18.38 59.33
CA ASN A 136 18.27 18.31 58.06
C ASN A 136 16.84 17.76 58.27
N THR A 137 15.84 18.63 58.23
CA THR A 137 14.42 18.29 58.45
C THR A 137 13.77 17.55 57.27
N LYS A 138 14.45 17.45 56.13
CA LYS A 138 13.96 16.79 54.90
C LYS A 138 14.71 15.48 54.60
N HIS A 139 15.40 14.91 55.58
CA HIS A 139 16.20 13.69 55.44
C HIS A 139 15.43 12.47 54.90
N ASN A 140 14.10 12.43 54.95
CA ASN A 140 13.26 11.34 54.41
C ASN A 140 12.76 11.57 52.96
N ALA A 141 13.14 12.68 52.32
CA ALA A 141 12.54 13.11 51.05
C ALA A 141 13.29 12.66 49.78
N LEU A 142 14.35 11.86 49.93
CA LEU A 142 15.17 11.38 48.83
C LEU A 142 14.56 10.12 48.21
N VAL A 143 14.24 10.18 46.93
CA VAL A 143 13.68 9.06 46.14
C VAL A 143 14.47 8.95 44.83
N PRO A 144 15.06 7.77 44.52
CA PRO A 144 15.72 7.56 43.24
C PRO A 144 14.71 7.42 42.10
N GLY A 145 15.00 8.02 40.94
CA GLY A 145 14.18 7.91 39.74
C GLY A 145 15.02 7.74 38.49
N TRP A 146 14.65 6.80 37.62
CA TRP A 146 15.23 6.65 36.29
C TRP A 146 14.46 7.54 35.33
N ARG A 147 15.17 8.40 34.59
CA ARG A 147 14.58 9.12 33.47
C ARG A 147 14.86 8.32 32.21
N THR A 148 13.83 7.78 31.60
CA THR A 148 13.88 7.23 30.24
C THR A 148 13.99 8.41 29.27
N VAL A 149 15.05 8.44 28.46
CA VAL A 149 15.14 9.27 27.27
C VAL A 149 15.00 8.31 26.11
N GLU A 150 13.94 8.47 25.32
CA GLU A 150 13.81 7.73 24.07
C GLU A 150 14.79 8.35 23.06
N VAL A 151 15.80 7.58 22.67
CA VAL A 151 16.78 7.98 21.66
C VAL A 151 16.39 7.26 20.37
N GLN A 152 15.87 8.00 19.39
CA GLN A 152 15.63 7.44 18.06
C GLN A 152 16.88 7.60 17.20
N GLN A 153 17.30 6.48 16.60
CA GLN A 153 18.39 6.42 15.66
C GLN A 153 17.92 6.43 14.23
N PHE A 154 18.51 7.32 13.43
CA PHE A 154 18.44 7.19 11.99
C PHE A 154 19.84 7.25 11.38
N ILE A 155 20.02 6.47 10.33
CA ILE A 155 21.18 6.53 9.43
C ILE A 155 20.61 6.99 8.10
N CYS A 156 20.93 8.22 7.69
CA CYS A 156 20.67 8.67 6.33
C CYS A 156 21.85 8.19 5.48
N ALA A 157 21.63 7.17 4.64
CA ALA A 157 22.62 6.67 3.70
C ALA A 157 22.40 7.26 2.28
N ALA A 158 21.88 8.48 2.22
CA ALA A 158 21.65 9.17 0.96
C ALA A 158 22.92 9.95 0.56
N ASP A 159 23.29 9.88 -0.71
CA ASP A 159 24.40 10.65 -1.30
C ASP A 159 23.92 11.93 -2.00
N SER A 160 22.61 12.19 -2.01
CA SER A 160 21.94 13.40 -2.53
C SER A 160 20.48 13.52 -2.04
N GLY A 161 19.82 14.68 -2.27
CA GLY A 161 18.37 14.87 -2.08
C GLY A 161 17.94 15.73 -0.88
N VAL A 162 16.63 15.77 -0.62
CA VAL A 162 16.05 16.36 0.59
C VAL A 162 15.08 15.37 1.23
N PHE A 163 14.88 15.48 2.53
CA PHE A 163 13.91 14.66 3.25
C PHE A 163 12.95 15.53 4.07
N ALA A 164 11.86 14.91 4.50
CA ALA A 164 10.89 15.51 5.40
C ALA A 164 10.85 14.75 6.71
N ILE A 165 10.56 15.47 7.79
CA ILE A 165 10.36 14.93 9.12
C ILE A 165 8.98 15.34 9.60
N THR A 166 8.18 14.35 9.98
CA THR A 166 6.91 14.59 10.66
C THR A 166 7.06 14.24 12.14
N PHE A 167 6.70 15.17 13.01
CA PHE A 167 6.67 14.97 14.46
C PHE A 167 5.34 15.48 15.02
N GLY A 168 4.57 14.60 15.67
CA GLY A 168 3.17 14.90 15.98
C GLY A 168 2.37 15.12 14.69
N ASN A 169 1.70 16.27 14.57
CA ASN A 169 0.94 16.66 13.38
C ASN A 169 1.68 17.69 12.49
N GLU A 170 2.93 18.01 12.80
CA GLU A 170 3.71 19.00 12.06
C GLU A 170 4.76 18.31 11.19
N THR A 171 4.87 18.75 9.94
CA THR A 171 5.83 18.21 8.97
C THR A 171 6.77 19.30 8.49
N ILE A 172 8.07 19.09 8.70
CA ILE A 172 9.12 19.90 8.10
C ILE A 172 9.58 19.23 6.82
N ARG A 173 9.58 19.95 5.71
CA ARG A 173 10.02 19.45 4.39
C ARG A 173 11.32 20.12 3.97
N ASN A 174 11.94 19.58 2.92
CA ASN A 174 13.09 20.16 2.23
C ASN A 174 14.38 20.23 3.08
N ILE A 175 14.58 19.27 3.98
CA ILE A 175 15.81 19.17 4.75
C ILE A 175 16.89 18.52 3.86
N PRO A 176 18.02 19.18 3.57
CA PRO A 176 19.08 18.59 2.75
C PRO A 176 19.61 17.27 3.32
N TYR A 177 19.84 16.28 2.46
CA TYR A 177 20.38 14.96 2.84
C TYR A 177 21.73 15.06 3.58
N ASN A 178 22.53 16.08 3.24
CA ASN A 178 23.83 16.38 3.83
C ASN A 178 23.77 17.55 4.83
N ALA A 179 22.58 17.91 5.32
CA ALA A 179 22.43 18.99 6.29
C ALA A 179 23.34 18.75 7.49
N ASP A 180 24.28 19.66 7.70
CA ASP A 180 25.11 19.64 8.90
C ASP A 180 24.24 19.89 10.15
N SER A 181 24.80 19.62 11.32
CA SER A 181 24.07 19.70 12.58
C SER A 181 23.37 21.05 12.80
N ASN A 182 23.99 22.15 12.38
CA ASN A 182 23.44 23.49 12.55
C ASN A 182 22.30 23.77 11.56
N THR A 183 22.47 23.35 10.30
CA THR A 183 21.46 23.48 9.25
C THR A 183 20.23 22.65 9.62
N PHE A 184 20.44 21.41 10.06
CA PHE A 184 19.38 20.51 10.48
C PHE A 184 18.59 21.07 11.69
N VAL A 185 19.31 21.60 12.69
CA VAL A 185 18.74 22.32 13.86
C VAL A 185 17.88 23.51 13.43
N ALA A 186 18.31 24.29 12.43
CA ALA A 186 17.54 25.43 11.92
C ALA A 186 16.26 25.01 11.17
N PHE A 187 16.19 23.78 10.65
CA PHE A 187 14.96 23.22 10.12
C PHE A 187 14.03 22.74 11.24
N LEU A 188 14.58 22.07 12.26
CA LEU A 188 13.81 21.60 13.42
C LEU A 188 13.21 22.74 14.26
N SER A 189 13.85 23.91 14.29
CA SER A 189 13.33 25.11 14.96
C SER A 189 12.01 25.65 14.42
N LYS A 190 11.55 25.11 13.29
CA LYS A 190 10.26 25.41 12.68
C LYS A 190 9.11 24.61 13.29
N LEU A 191 9.39 23.58 14.11
CA LEU A 191 8.36 22.88 14.88
C LEU A 191 7.95 23.74 16.08
N SER A 192 6.65 23.77 16.38
CA SER A 192 6.11 24.49 17.54
C SER A 192 6.60 23.92 18.89
N PHE A 193 7.21 22.74 18.88
CA PHE A 193 7.78 22.04 20.03
C PHE A 193 9.31 22.15 20.16
N TYR A 194 9.97 23.00 19.37
CA TYR A 194 11.44 23.14 19.40
C TYR A 194 11.95 23.80 20.68
N GLY A 195 12.25 22.97 21.68
CA GLY A 195 12.75 23.35 23.00
C GLY A 195 13.02 22.16 23.92
N THR A 196 12.50 20.98 23.59
CA THR A 196 12.72 19.72 24.31
C THR A 196 13.64 18.80 23.48
N PHE A 197 14.95 18.95 23.70
CA PHE A 197 16.08 18.06 23.36
C PHE A 197 15.94 17.08 22.16
N VAL A 198 16.64 17.37 21.05
CA VAL A 198 17.13 16.34 20.11
C VAL A 198 18.65 16.30 20.24
N THR A 199 19.22 15.20 20.71
CA THR A 199 20.66 14.93 20.66
C THR A 199 20.86 13.46 20.34
N MET A 200 21.57 13.17 19.26
CA MET A 200 21.67 11.84 18.63
C MET A 200 23.04 11.23 18.84
N THR A 201 23.11 9.98 19.34
CA THR A 201 24.13 8.95 18.96
C THR A 201 23.85 7.57 19.59
N PHE A 202 24.52 6.51 19.10
CA PHE A 202 23.90 5.23 18.73
C PHE A 202 24.65 3.93 19.10
N SER A 203 23.91 2.82 19.34
CA SER A 203 24.13 1.46 18.75
C SER A 203 23.13 0.38 19.25
N THR A 204 22.30 -0.11 18.31
CA THR A 204 21.59 -1.42 18.20
C THR A 204 20.43 -1.81 19.15
N LEU A 205 19.20 -1.49 18.69
CA LEU A 205 18.04 -2.34 18.29
C LEU A 205 17.32 -3.40 19.20
N TRP A 206 16.00 -3.13 19.37
CA TRP A 206 14.78 -3.99 19.35
C TRP A 206 13.96 -4.31 20.64
N HIS A 207 12.64 -4.12 20.45
CA HIS A 207 11.39 -4.53 21.16
C HIS A 207 10.84 -3.74 22.37
N ARG A 208 9.50 -3.78 22.42
CA ARG A 208 8.50 -2.74 22.75
C ARG A 208 7.57 -3.24 23.86
N ALA A 209 7.35 -2.45 24.91
CA ALA A 209 6.02 -2.08 25.43
C ALA A 209 6.14 -1.08 26.61
N LEU A 210 5.07 -0.29 26.78
CA LEU A 210 4.69 0.47 27.98
C LEU A 210 5.57 1.67 28.36
N LEU A 211 5.22 2.85 27.81
CA LEU A 211 5.05 4.16 28.47
C LEU A 211 4.52 5.12 27.40
N ALA A 212 3.52 5.95 27.70
CA ALA A 212 2.74 6.73 26.71
C ALA A 212 3.58 7.37 25.59
N ASP A 213 3.36 6.87 24.36
CA ASP A 213 4.12 7.19 23.14
C ASP A 213 4.22 8.71 22.92
N LEU A 214 5.45 9.21 22.74
CA LEU A 214 5.64 10.35 21.85
C LEU A 214 5.23 9.87 20.44
N PRO A 215 4.46 10.66 19.65
CA PRO A 215 4.05 10.23 18.33
C PRO A 215 5.28 9.85 17.49
N PRO A 216 5.24 8.69 16.80
CA PRO A 216 6.38 8.18 16.04
C PRO A 216 6.82 9.21 15.00
N MET A 217 8.13 9.49 14.96
CA MET A 217 8.70 10.33 13.92
C MET A 217 8.68 9.51 12.63
N THR A 218 7.81 9.89 11.70
CA THR A 218 7.65 9.18 10.42
C THR A 218 8.43 9.93 9.34
N PHE A 219 9.24 9.17 8.60
CA PHE A 219 10.03 9.66 7.47
C PHE A 219 9.38 9.15 6.19
N SER A 220 9.43 9.96 5.13
CA SER A 220 9.17 9.47 3.78
C SER A 220 10.17 8.36 3.46
N THR A 221 9.70 7.27 2.86
CA THR A 221 10.51 6.17 2.35
C THR A 221 11.66 6.70 1.47
N LEU A 222 12.84 6.07 1.61
CA LEU A 222 14.03 6.34 0.80
C LEU A 222 13.70 6.17 -0.70
N ASP A 223 14.03 7.21 -1.45
CA ASP A 223 14.15 7.35 -2.91
C ASP A 223 14.23 6.00 -3.66
N LEU A 224 13.16 5.59 -4.34
CA LEU A 224 13.29 4.63 -5.44
C LEU A 224 14.13 5.31 -6.53
N LYS A 225 15.30 4.75 -6.83
CA LYS A 225 16.10 5.22 -7.96
C LYS A 225 15.43 4.75 -9.24
N GLU A 226 14.89 5.68 -10.00
CA GLU A 226 14.28 5.38 -11.28
C GLU A 226 15.34 4.88 -12.27
N GLU A 227 15.02 3.78 -12.96
CA GLU A 227 15.82 3.23 -14.05
C GLU A 227 14.97 3.11 -15.31
N GLN A 228 15.48 3.68 -16.39
CA GLN A 228 14.91 3.55 -17.72
C GLN A 228 15.86 2.74 -18.62
N GLN A 229 15.30 1.76 -19.34
CA GLN A 229 16.06 0.85 -20.20
C GLN A 229 15.67 0.99 -21.67
N PHE A 230 16.67 1.02 -22.55
CA PHE A 230 16.53 1.21 -23.99
C PHE A 230 17.20 0.04 -24.71
N PHE A 231 16.54 -0.56 -25.69
CA PHE A 231 17.19 -1.51 -26.59
C PHE A 231 17.39 -0.87 -27.96
N CYS A 232 18.63 -0.83 -28.49
CA CYS A 232 18.93 -0.26 -29.80
C CYS A 232 19.70 -1.21 -30.73
N GLY A 233 19.09 -1.56 -31.87
CA GLY A 233 19.72 -2.31 -32.97
C GLY A 233 19.99 -1.45 -34.22
N ALA A 234 21.15 -0.79 -34.32
CA ALA A 234 21.50 0.08 -35.45
C ALA A 234 23.00 0.05 -35.78
N THR A 235 23.33 0.27 -37.07
CA THR A 235 24.71 0.24 -37.61
C THR A 235 25.24 1.63 -37.98
N GLY A 236 24.39 2.67 -37.92
CA GLY A 236 24.71 4.03 -38.33
C GLY A 236 23.64 5.03 -37.92
N GLY A 237 23.89 6.32 -38.16
CA GLY A 237 22.92 7.40 -37.97
C GLY A 237 22.92 8.04 -36.57
N ASN A 238 21.92 8.90 -36.34
CA ASN A 238 21.74 9.65 -35.10
C ASN A 238 20.34 9.41 -34.53
N PHE A 239 20.13 9.71 -33.24
CA PHE A 239 18.84 9.64 -32.55
C PHE A 239 18.62 10.88 -31.68
N ALA A 240 17.42 10.97 -31.11
CA ALA A 240 17.04 12.03 -30.19
C ALA A 240 16.33 11.49 -28.96
N PHE A 241 16.47 12.18 -27.83
CA PHE A 241 15.75 11.96 -26.58
C PHE A 241 14.89 13.17 -26.25
N THR A 242 13.66 12.93 -25.82
CA THR A 242 12.75 13.97 -25.32
C THR A 242 12.43 13.68 -23.87
N PHE A 243 12.66 14.66 -23.00
CA PHE A 243 12.47 14.57 -21.56
C PHE A 243 11.14 15.21 -21.15
N GLU A 244 10.71 14.94 -19.91
CA GLU A 244 9.43 15.37 -19.36
C GLU A 244 9.17 16.89 -19.48
N ASP A 245 10.22 17.70 -19.27
CA ASP A 245 10.13 19.17 -19.39
C ASP A 245 10.02 19.67 -20.84
N GLY A 246 9.89 18.76 -21.80
CA GLY A 246 9.87 19.02 -23.24
C GLY A 246 11.26 19.23 -23.84
N THR A 247 12.34 19.11 -23.07
CA THR A 247 13.70 19.23 -23.59
C THR A 247 13.99 18.09 -24.57
N LYS A 248 14.23 18.44 -25.84
CA LYS A 248 14.67 17.49 -26.87
C LYS A 248 16.17 17.61 -27.11
N ILE A 249 16.92 16.53 -26.84
CA ILE A 249 18.32 16.39 -27.23
C ILE A 249 18.37 15.70 -28.58
N THR A 250 18.90 16.37 -29.60
CA THR A 250 19.03 15.86 -30.97
C THR A 250 20.49 15.63 -31.36
N GLY A 251 20.72 14.84 -32.41
CA GLY A 251 22.02 14.59 -33.02
C GLY A 251 22.90 13.60 -32.26
N LEU A 252 22.32 12.76 -31.41
CA LEU A 252 23.07 11.76 -30.64
C LEU A 252 23.50 10.63 -31.57
N PRO A 253 24.81 10.35 -31.77
CA PRO A 253 25.23 9.31 -32.69
C PRO A 253 24.90 7.92 -32.16
N TYR A 254 24.54 6.97 -33.03
CA TYR A 254 24.29 5.56 -32.65
C TYR A 254 25.44 4.92 -31.87
N SER A 255 26.67 5.39 -32.09
CA SER A 255 27.90 4.91 -31.47
C SER A 255 28.30 5.70 -30.22
N ILE A 256 27.42 6.53 -29.65
CA ILE A 256 27.73 7.34 -28.47
C ILE A 256 28.15 6.44 -27.30
N THR A 257 29.19 6.86 -26.57
CA THR A 257 29.67 6.16 -25.37
C THR A 257 28.83 6.53 -24.15
N ALA A 258 28.80 5.65 -23.14
CA ALA A 258 28.06 5.89 -21.90
C ALA A 258 28.45 7.22 -21.23
N ASP A 259 29.75 7.52 -21.11
CA ASP A 259 30.24 8.78 -20.51
C ASP A 259 29.82 10.02 -21.30
N THR A 260 29.85 9.93 -22.64
CA THR A 260 29.46 11.05 -23.51
C THR A 260 27.96 11.28 -23.44
N LEU A 261 27.16 10.20 -23.39
CA LEU A 261 25.71 10.28 -23.23
C LEU A 261 25.34 10.86 -21.87
N LYS A 262 25.98 10.39 -20.79
CA LYS A 262 25.86 10.93 -19.42
C LYS A 262 26.10 12.43 -19.40
N ALA A 263 27.26 12.88 -19.89
CA ALA A 263 27.63 14.29 -19.91
C ALA A 263 26.67 15.12 -20.77
N THR A 264 26.22 14.58 -21.90
CA THR A 264 25.29 15.28 -22.80
C THR A 264 23.94 15.53 -22.12
N ILE A 265 23.36 14.50 -21.48
CA ILE A 265 22.08 14.62 -20.77
C ILE A 265 22.20 15.62 -19.60
N GLN A 266 23.22 15.47 -18.75
CA GLN A 266 23.48 16.38 -17.62
C GLN A 266 23.66 17.84 -18.04
N SER A 267 24.25 18.08 -19.21
CA SER A 267 24.48 19.45 -19.71
C SER A 267 23.22 20.08 -20.33
N LYS A 268 22.29 19.26 -20.82
CA LYS A 268 21.14 19.71 -21.62
C LYS A 268 19.83 19.72 -20.82
N VAL A 269 19.69 18.86 -19.82
CA VAL A 269 18.46 18.68 -19.05
C VAL A 269 18.66 19.23 -17.64
N SER A 270 18.11 20.42 -17.39
CA SER A 270 18.48 21.24 -16.23
C SER A 270 18.06 20.68 -14.87
N TYR A 271 17.04 19.81 -14.85
CA TYR A 271 16.57 19.11 -13.67
C TYR A 271 17.39 17.86 -13.36
N ILE A 272 18.13 17.30 -14.32
CA ILE A 272 18.99 16.14 -14.09
C ILE A 272 20.34 16.61 -13.54
N VAL A 273 20.70 16.13 -12.34
CA VAL A 273 21.95 16.49 -11.65
C VAL A 273 22.98 15.38 -11.80
N ASP A 274 22.58 14.12 -11.63
CA ASP A 274 23.46 12.97 -11.88
C ASP A 274 22.70 11.75 -12.40
N ILE A 275 23.33 10.99 -13.30
CA ILE A 275 22.79 9.76 -13.88
C ILE A 275 23.93 8.76 -14.10
N ASP A 276 23.64 7.48 -14.02
CA ASP A 276 24.55 6.44 -14.48
C ASP A 276 24.03 5.84 -15.78
N VAL A 277 24.91 5.73 -16.77
CA VAL A 277 24.61 5.11 -18.06
C VAL A 277 25.45 3.85 -18.16
N THR A 278 24.80 2.71 -18.41
CA THR A 278 25.47 1.42 -18.58
C THR A 278 24.95 0.71 -19.82
N PHE A 279 25.84 -0.02 -20.50
CA PHE A 279 25.48 -0.87 -21.62
C PHE A 279 25.65 -2.33 -21.20
N ALA A 280 24.66 -3.16 -21.51
CA ALA A 280 24.67 -4.59 -21.20
C ALA A 280 25.75 -5.34 -22.02
N ASP A 281 26.07 -6.55 -21.56
CA ASP A 281 26.92 -7.52 -22.27
C ASP A 281 28.32 -7.01 -22.67
N GLY A 282 28.84 -6.00 -21.95
CA GLY A 282 30.16 -5.43 -22.20
C GLY A 282 30.23 -4.56 -23.46
N GLN A 283 29.09 -4.14 -24.01
CA GLN A 283 29.03 -3.22 -25.14
C GLN A 283 29.63 -1.85 -24.80
N THR A 284 30.16 -1.16 -25.79
CA THR A 284 30.82 0.16 -25.62
C THR A 284 30.09 1.29 -26.36
N THR A 285 29.04 0.95 -27.10
CA THR A 285 28.24 1.86 -27.92
C THR A 285 26.76 1.68 -27.65
N PHE A 286 26.00 2.77 -27.75
CA PHE A 286 24.55 2.79 -27.49
C PHE A 286 23.75 1.83 -28.38
N CYS A 287 24.15 1.63 -29.63
CA CYS A 287 23.57 0.65 -30.55
C CYS A 287 24.61 -0.36 -31.05
N SER A 288 24.15 -1.54 -31.45
CA SER A 288 24.95 -2.55 -32.16
C SER A 288 24.08 -3.35 -33.14
N ASP A 289 24.70 -4.13 -34.03
CA ASP A 289 24.01 -4.95 -35.03
C ASP A 289 23.11 -6.04 -34.42
N LEU A 290 23.46 -6.51 -33.21
CA LEU A 290 22.70 -7.51 -32.45
C LEU A 290 21.75 -6.86 -31.42
N GLY A 291 21.79 -5.54 -31.29
CA GLY A 291 21.09 -4.80 -30.26
C GLY A 291 21.93 -4.61 -29.00
N THR A 292 21.91 -3.40 -28.46
CA THR A 292 22.49 -3.08 -27.15
C THR A 292 21.38 -2.64 -26.20
N THR A 293 21.30 -3.27 -25.03
CA THR A 293 20.47 -2.79 -23.92
C THR A 293 21.25 -1.74 -23.14
N THR A 294 20.72 -0.52 -23.08
CA THR A 294 21.25 0.61 -22.32
C THR A 294 20.37 0.87 -21.12
N THR A 295 20.94 0.96 -19.93
CA THR A 295 20.24 1.38 -18.70
C THR A 295 20.70 2.77 -18.32
N ILE A 296 19.76 3.69 -18.15
CA ILE A 296 19.97 5.01 -17.55
C ILE A 296 19.34 4.99 -16.16
N ARG A 297 20.17 5.05 -15.11
CA ARG A 297 19.75 5.17 -13.72
C ARG A 297 19.81 6.64 -13.31
N PHE A 298 18.71 7.18 -12.80
CA PHE A 298 18.66 8.56 -12.33
C PHE A 298 19.15 8.63 -10.89
N VAL A 299 20.40 9.09 -10.72
CA VAL A 299 21.07 9.13 -9.42
C VAL A 299 20.59 10.35 -8.62
N VAL A 300 20.52 11.51 -9.28
CA VAL A 300 20.04 12.78 -8.69
C VAL A 300 19.23 13.57 -9.71
N VAL A 301 17.98 13.87 -9.39
CA VAL A 301 17.12 14.80 -10.14
C VAL A 301 16.54 15.87 -9.23
N LYS A 302 16.37 17.08 -9.75
CA LYS A 302 15.66 18.18 -9.09
C LYS A 302 14.18 17.97 -9.33
N ALA A 303 13.37 17.87 -8.27
CA ALA A 303 11.94 17.64 -8.38
C ALA A 303 11.25 18.68 -9.30
N THR A 304 10.59 18.20 -10.35
CA THR A 304 9.77 18.98 -11.29
C THR A 304 8.27 18.87 -10.97
N SER A 305 7.85 17.74 -10.40
CA SER A 305 6.52 17.42 -9.85
C SER A 305 6.70 16.57 -8.58
N GLY A 306 5.76 16.62 -7.65
CA GLY A 306 5.96 16.22 -6.24
C GLY A 306 5.89 14.73 -5.91
N ASP A 307 6.02 13.81 -6.87
CA ASP A 307 5.89 12.36 -6.70
C ASP A 307 7.19 11.57 -6.89
N GLY A 308 8.20 12.14 -7.55
CA GLY A 308 9.52 11.52 -7.69
C GLY A 308 9.62 10.45 -8.79
N ASP A 309 8.61 10.35 -9.66
CA ASP A 309 8.59 9.53 -10.86
C ASP A 309 8.83 10.44 -12.08
N LEU A 310 9.92 10.26 -12.83
CA LEU A 310 10.18 11.02 -14.06
C LEU A 310 9.38 10.40 -15.20
N ALA A 311 8.80 11.25 -16.05
CA ALA A 311 8.17 10.73 -17.26
C ALA A 311 9.19 10.00 -18.15
N GLU A 312 8.72 8.95 -18.82
CA GLU A 312 9.51 8.13 -19.74
C GLU A 312 10.22 9.00 -20.81
N ILE A 313 11.53 8.83 -20.98
CA ILE A 313 12.30 9.54 -22.01
C ILE A 313 11.85 9.06 -23.38
N LEU A 314 11.09 9.86 -24.12
CA LEU A 314 10.64 9.49 -25.47
C LEU A 314 11.78 9.58 -26.48
N ALA A 315 12.12 8.47 -27.13
CA ALA A 315 13.01 8.45 -28.28
C ALA A 315 12.20 8.46 -29.60
N ASP A 316 12.69 9.17 -30.62
CA ASP A 316 11.98 9.31 -31.90
C ASP A 316 11.80 7.96 -32.60
N GLN A 317 10.56 7.48 -32.68
CA GLN A 317 10.19 6.18 -33.26
C GLN A 317 10.08 6.24 -34.80
N THR A 318 9.96 7.43 -35.40
CA THR A 318 9.62 7.61 -36.81
C THR A 318 10.82 8.03 -37.62
N ASN A 319 11.60 7.01 -37.93
CA ASN A 319 12.84 7.03 -38.66
C ASN A 319 12.71 7.49 -40.14
N ASN A 320 12.47 8.78 -40.37
CA ASN A 320 12.28 9.35 -41.71
C ASN A 320 13.41 10.31 -42.14
N GLY A 321 14.66 9.83 -42.09
CA GLY A 321 15.80 10.45 -42.81
C GLY A 321 16.13 11.90 -42.45
N GLY A 322 15.66 12.39 -41.29
CA GLY A 322 16.04 13.69 -40.74
C GLY A 322 17.42 13.67 -40.06
N THR A 323 17.77 14.77 -39.39
CA THR A 323 19.00 14.94 -38.59
C THR A 323 19.19 13.90 -37.47
N ASP A 324 18.14 13.16 -37.11
CA ASP A 324 18.06 12.18 -36.01
C ASP A 324 17.57 10.79 -36.48
N GLY A 325 17.92 10.40 -37.71
CA GLY A 325 17.58 9.09 -38.27
C GLY A 325 18.68 8.04 -38.04
N LEU A 326 18.31 6.89 -37.46
CA LEU A 326 19.17 5.72 -37.29
C LEU A 326 19.11 4.81 -38.54
N VAL A 327 20.25 4.26 -38.93
CA VAL A 327 20.38 3.35 -40.07
C VAL A 327 20.26 1.91 -39.57
N HIS A 328 19.13 1.25 -39.86
CA HIS A 328 18.82 -0.09 -39.38
C HIS A 328 18.80 -1.14 -40.49
N ILE A 329 18.96 -2.39 -40.08
CA ILE A 329 18.48 -3.59 -40.78
C ILE A 329 17.13 -4.10 -40.22
N ALA A 330 16.67 -3.61 -39.05
CA ALA A 330 15.31 -3.79 -38.50
C ALA A 330 14.95 -2.69 -37.48
N ASN A 331 13.74 -2.13 -37.56
CA ASN A 331 13.19 -1.12 -36.62
C ASN A 331 12.98 -1.72 -35.21
N ARG A 332 14.00 -1.66 -34.34
CA ARG A 332 13.87 -2.03 -32.92
C ARG A 332 14.60 -1.05 -32.01
N LEU A 333 13.99 0.12 -31.83
CA LEU A 333 14.16 0.92 -30.63
C LEU A 333 12.89 0.73 -29.80
N GLN A 334 12.93 -0.14 -28.80
CA GLN A 334 11.81 -0.41 -27.88
C GLN A 334 12.32 -0.30 -26.44
N PHE A 335 11.53 0.34 -25.57
CA PHE A 335 11.72 0.21 -24.12
C PHE A 335 11.50 -1.25 -23.74
N ALA A 336 12.23 -1.74 -22.74
CA ALA A 336 12.10 -3.11 -22.28
C ALA A 336 10.82 -3.31 -21.45
N THR A 337 9.64 -3.14 -22.06
CA THR A 337 8.40 -3.74 -21.53
C THR A 337 8.43 -5.22 -21.85
N MET A 338 7.98 -6.09 -20.93
CA MET A 338 7.75 -7.48 -21.31
C MET A 338 6.77 -7.52 -22.48
N ALA A 339 7.14 -8.19 -23.57
CA ALA A 339 6.22 -8.41 -24.67
C ALA A 339 5.06 -9.27 -24.18
N CYS A 340 3.85 -8.97 -24.65
CA CYS A 340 2.75 -9.89 -24.45
C CYS A 340 2.99 -11.21 -25.18
N GLY A 341 2.29 -12.27 -24.75
CA GLY A 341 2.30 -13.55 -25.44
C GLY A 341 1.89 -13.43 -26.91
N GLY A 342 2.40 -14.34 -27.75
CA GLY A 342 2.15 -14.39 -29.20
C GLY A 342 3.40 -14.80 -29.98
N SER A 343 3.25 -15.61 -31.02
CA SER A 343 4.40 -16.12 -31.79
C SER A 343 4.98 -15.08 -32.76
N ASP A 344 4.12 -14.22 -33.33
CA ASP A 344 4.52 -13.21 -34.34
C ASP A 344 3.82 -11.85 -34.17
N ILE A 345 2.64 -11.82 -33.53
CA ILE A 345 1.81 -10.64 -33.27
C ILE A 345 1.39 -10.70 -31.80
N GLU A 346 1.44 -9.57 -31.09
CA GLU A 346 0.95 -9.48 -29.70
C GLU A 346 -0.48 -10.03 -29.60
N CYS A 347 -0.72 -10.88 -28.61
CA CYS A 347 -2.01 -11.52 -28.34
C CYS A 347 -2.59 -12.29 -29.54
N ASN A 348 -1.71 -12.78 -30.43
CA ASN A 348 -2.07 -13.44 -31.69
C ASN A 348 -3.07 -12.62 -32.55
N GLY A 349 -3.15 -11.31 -32.33
CA GLY A 349 -4.12 -10.42 -32.97
C GLY A 349 -5.58 -10.56 -32.49
N ASN A 350 -5.85 -11.31 -31.42
CA ASN A 350 -7.19 -11.51 -30.84
C ASN A 350 -7.28 -10.94 -29.42
N GLY A 351 -6.65 -9.78 -29.20
CA GLY A 351 -6.66 -9.14 -27.91
C GLY A 351 -5.81 -7.88 -27.86
N GLN A 352 -5.86 -7.23 -26.70
CA GLN A 352 -5.11 -6.02 -26.41
C GLN A 352 -3.98 -6.33 -25.44
N CYS A 353 -2.77 -5.88 -25.76
CA CYS A 353 -1.62 -6.02 -24.89
C CYS A 353 -1.55 -4.86 -23.90
N LEU A 354 -1.91 -5.12 -22.64
CA LEU A 354 -2.04 -4.11 -21.59
C LEU A 354 -1.06 -4.38 -20.45
N THR A 355 -0.67 -3.34 -19.72
CA THR A 355 0.10 -3.50 -18.47
C THR A 355 -0.79 -4.09 -17.38
N LEU A 356 -0.20 -4.66 -16.32
CA LEU A 356 -0.99 -5.12 -15.17
C LEU A 356 -1.75 -3.96 -14.51
N TYR A 357 -1.17 -2.76 -14.50
CA TYR A 357 -1.83 -1.53 -14.05
C TYR A 357 -3.11 -1.25 -14.85
N ASP A 358 -3.03 -1.25 -16.18
CA ASP A 358 -4.18 -0.94 -17.05
C ASP A 358 -5.23 -2.06 -17.05
N LEU A 359 -4.79 -3.32 -16.86
CA LEU A 359 -5.66 -4.49 -16.90
C LEU A 359 -6.48 -4.68 -15.61
N ALA A 360 -5.89 -4.39 -14.45
CA ALA A 360 -6.54 -4.57 -13.15
C ALA A 360 -7.94 -3.93 -13.05
N PRO A 361 -8.14 -2.63 -13.40
CA PRO A 361 -9.44 -1.99 -13.23
C PRO A 361 -10.51 -2.54 -14.17
N ILE A 362 -10.12 -3.10 -15.33
CA ILE A 362 -11.04 -3.63 -16.34
C ILE A 362 -11.20 -5.16 -16.28
N THR A 363 -10.54 -5.81 -15.32
CA THR A 363 -10.67 -7.26 -15.12
C THR A 363 -12.10 -7.59 -14.74
N ARG A 364 -12.70 -8.55 -15.44
CA ARG A 364 -14.07 -8.99 -15.19
C ARG A 364 -14.10 -10.30 -14.42
N ALA A 365 -14.98 -10.39 -13.43
CA ALA A 365 -15.35 -11.65 -12.80
C ALA A 365 -16.87 -11.83 -12.95
N ASN A 366 -17.28 -13.01 -13.42
CA ASN A 366 -18.68 -13.31 -13.74
C ASN A 366 -19.34 -12.26 -14.66
N GLY A 367 -18.57 -11.71 -15.60
CA GLY A 367 -19.01 -10.68 -16.55
C GLY A 367 -19.08 -9.25 -15.98
N VAL A 368 -18.77 -9.04 -14.69
CA VAL A 368 -18.77 -7.73 -14.03
C VAL A 368 -17.34 -7.24 -13.80
N THR A 369 -17.08 -5.99 -14.18
CA THR A 369 -15.80 -5.31 -13.95
C THR A 369 -15.54 -5.15 -12.46
N GLN A 370 -14.40 -5.66 -11.99
CA GLN A 370 -14.09 -5.74 -10.56
C GLN A 370 -13.46 -4.46 -10.01
N SER A 371 -13.05 -3.52 -10.87
CA SER A 371 -12.36 -2.28 -10.46
C SER A 371 -11.16 -2.55 -9.54
N PHE A 372 -10.46 -3.67 -9.76
CA PHE A 372 -9.25 -3.95 -9.01
C PHE A 372 -8.20 -2.89 -9.31
N THR A 373 -7.31 -2.68 -8.36
CA THR A 373 -6.18 -1.77 -8.52
C THR A 373 -4.89 -2.55 -8.38
N TYR A 374 -3.91 -2.22 -9.21
CA TYR A 374 -2.59 -2.83 -9.17
C TYR A 374 -1.55 -1.74 -9.42
N GLY A 375 -0.66 -1.50 -8.45
CA GLY A 375 0.32 -0.41 -8.55
C GLY A 375 -0.18 0.97 -8.13
N GLU A 376 -1.36 1.08 -7.50
CA GLU A 376 -1.91 2.37 -7.03
C GLU A 376 -1.13 2.99 -5.87
N ASP A 377 -0.37 2.19 -5.11
CA ASP A 377 0.54 2.69 -4.07
C ASP A 377 1.92 2.96 -4.69
N PRO A 378 2.29 4.24 -4.93
CA PRO A 378 3.57 4.54 -5.54
C PRO A 378 4.68 4.08 -4.60
N ASN A 379 5.65 3.34 -5.17
CA ASN A 379 6.79 2.76 -4.48
C ASN A 379 6.53 1.51 -3.60
N ASP A 380 5.35 0.89 -3.70
CA ASP A 380 5.17 -0.43 -3.09
C ASP A 380 6.00 -1.49 -3.82
N VAL A 381 6.99 -2.04 -3.11
CA VAL A 381 7.88 -3.11 -3.61
C VAL A 381 7.13 -4.37 -4.04
N SER A 382 5.87 -4.54 -3.66
CA SER A 382 5.01 -5.65 -4.08
C SER A 382 4.31 -5.42 -5.42
N THR A 383 4.33 -4.21 -5.97
CA THR A 383 3.68 -3.84 -7.25
C THR A 383 4.59 -3.03 -8.20
N TRP A 384 5.90 -3.09 -7.97
CA TRP A 384 6.94 -2.45 -8.80
C TRP A 384 6.84 -2.78 -10.30
N ASP A 385 6.18 -3.89 -10.63
CA ASP A 385 6.00 -4.47 -11.94
C ASP A 385 4.71 -4.03 -12.65
N ALA A 386 3.87 -3.20 -12.02
CA ALA A 386 2.56 -2.78 -12.51
C ALA A 386 2.56 -2.24 -13.95
N HIS A 387 3.53 -1.41 -14.31
CA HIS A 387 3.68 -0.86 -15.66
C HIS A 387 4.71 -1.61 -16.53
N ARG A 388 5.33 -2.66 -15.99
CA ARG A 388 6.45 -3.37 -16.63
C ARG A 388 6.02 -4.72 -17.20
N ILE A 389 5.15 -5.43 -16.48
CA ILE A 389 4.54 -6.68 -16.95
C ILE A 389 3.33 -6.34 -17.78
N ARG A 390 3.32 -6.87 -19.01
CA ARG A 390 2.17 -6.79 -19.91
C ARG A 390 1.62 -8.18 -20.13
N THR A 391 0.31 -8.27 -20.28
CA THR A 391 -0.41 -9.50 -20.62
C THR A 391 -1.57 -9.17 -21.54
N CYS A 392 -2.14 -10.20 -22.16
CA CYS A 392 -3.21 -10.03 -23.11
C CYS A 392 -4.58 -10.00 -22.41
N LEU A 393 -5.36 -8.96 -22.72
CA LEU A 393 -6.81 -8.97 -22.58
C LEU A 393 -7.40 -9.51 -23.89
N CYS A 394 -7.96 -10.72 -23.85
CA CYS A 394 -8.48 -11.35 -25.06
C CYS A 394 -9.81 -10.75 -25.49
N ASP A 395 -10.00 -10.69 -26.81
CA ASP A 395 -11.28 -10.36 -27.42
C ASP A 395 -12.32 -11.45 -27.08
N PRO A 396 -13.63 -11.15 -27.18
CA PRO A 396 -14.68 -12.13 -26.92
C PRO A 396 -14.46 -13.44 -27.70
N PHE A 397 -14.73 -14.56 -27.03
CA PHE A 397 -14.52 -15.93 -27.51
C PHE A 397 -13.06 -16.39 -27.63
N TYR A 398 -12.08 -15.56 -27.25
CA TYR A 398 -10.68 -15.94 -27.14
C TYR A 398 -10.23 -15.95 -25.69
N PHE A 399 -9.29 -16.85 -25.36
CA PHE A 399 -8.73 -16.95 -24.02
C PHE A 399 -7.29 -17.51 -24.06
N GLY A 400 -6.70 -17.65 -22.87
CA GLY A 400 -5.31 -18.04 -22.68
C GLY A 400 -4.40 -16.83 -22.52
N TYR A 401 -3.14 -17.07 -22.16
CA TYR A 401 -2.18 -16.00 -21.86
C TYR A 401 -1.80 -15.15 -23.09
N ASP A 402 -2.01 -15.68 -24.30
CA ASP A 402 -1.68 -15.06 -25.57
C ASP A 402 -2.88 -14.96 -26.53
N CYS A 403 -4.10 -15.25 -26.06
CA CYS A 403 -5.34 -15.21 -26.85
C CYS A 403 -5.33 -16.09 -28.12
N LEU A 404 -4.53 -17.17 -28.11
CA LEU A 404 -4.53 -18.14 -29.20
C LEU A 404 -5.76 -19.08 -29.17
N LEU A 405 -6.26 -19.36 -27.96
CA LEU A 405 -7.30 -20.38 -27.76
C LEU A 405 -8.69 -19.75 -27.89
N LYS A 406 -9.64 -20.54 -28.36
CA LYS A 406 -11.04 -20.16 -28.56
C LYS A 406 -11.94 -20.89 -27.57
N GLU A 407 -12.84 -20.16 -26.96
CA GLU A 407 -13.86 -20.73 -26.08
C GLU A 407 -14.85 -21.58 -26.88
N CYS A 408 -15.18 -22.76 -26.36
CA CYS A 408 -16.28 -23.55 -26.90
C CYS A 408 -17.63 -23.09 -26.33
N PRO A 409 -18.74 -23.37 -27.04
CA PRO A 409 -20.07 -23.22 -26.47
C PRO A 409 -20.18 -23.92 -25.12
N ARG A 410 -20.70 -23.18 -24.14
CA ARG A 410 -20.98 -23.71 -22.81
C ARG A 410 -22.43 -24.14 -22.70
N GLY A 411 -22.71 -24.94 -21.69
CA GLY A 411 -24.06 -25.36 -21.38
C GLY A 411 -24.14 -26.21 -20.14
N ASP A 412 -25.38 -26.51 -19.81
CA ASP A 412 -25.80 -27.34 -18.69
C ASP A 412 -25.52 -28.82 -18.95
N ASP A 413 -25.19 -29.60 -17.93
CA ASP A 413 -25.12 -31.05 -18.02
C ASP A 413 -26.49 -31.64 -17.72
N PHE A 414 -27.23 -32.10 -18.72
CA PHE A 414 -28.59 -32.65 -18.54
C PHE A 414 -28.70 -33.79 -17.50
N ASN A 415 -27.61 -34.45 -17.11
CA ASN A 415 -27.63 -35.58 -16.19
C ASN A 415 -27.46 -35.18 -14.72
N THR A 416 -27.32 -33.89 -14.39
CA THR A 416 -27.26 -33.43 -13.00
C THR A 416 -28.65 -33.27 -12.41
N ASP A 417 -28.80 -33.60 -11.13
CA ASP A 417 -30.09 -33.59 -10.44
C ASP A 417 -30.39 -32.23 -9.75
N ASP A 418 -29.44 -31.30 -9.77
CA ASP A 418 -29.50 -30.00 -9.07
C ASP A 418 -29.42 -28.85 -10.07
N ASP A 419 -30.42 -28.72 -10.93
CA ASP A 419 -30.47 -27.75 -12.04
C ASP A 419 -31.38 -26.56 -11.71
N ALA A 420 -31.12 -25.89 -10.58
CA ALA A 420 -31.84 -24.69 -10.21
C ALA A 420 -31.56 -23.55 -11.20
N ILE A 421 -32.62 -22.92 -11.67
CA ILE A 421 -32.57 -21.70 -12.49
C ILE A 421 -32.29 -20.52 -11.55
N GLU A 422 -31.31 -19.68 -11.90
CA GLU A 422 -31.06 -18.43 -11.17
C GLU A 422 -32.30 -17.54 -11.24
N ARG A 423 -32.81 -17.17 -10.06
CA ARG A 423 -33.91 -16.23 -9.88
C ARG A 423 -33.47 -15.06 -9.04
N GLN A 424 -33.59 -13.87 -9.59
CA GLN A 424 -33.34 -12.62 -8.86
C GLN A 424 -34.64 -11.85 -8.65
N LEU A 425 -34.75 -11.19 -7.50
CA LEU A 425 -35.94 -10.46 -7.09
C LEU A 425 -35.67 -8.96 -7.09
N ILE A 426 -36.63 -8.19 -7.57
CA ILE A 426 -36.60 -6.73 -7.57
C ILE A 426 -37.89 -6.19 -6.98
N GLN A 427 -37.81 -5.30 -6.00
CA GLN A 427 -38.94 -4.49 -5.55
C GLN A 427 -38.76 -3.07 -6.05
N CYS A 428 -39.77 -2.55 -6.77
CA CYS A 428 -39.82 -1.15 -7.19
C CYS A 428 -40.96 -0.40 -6.49
N ILE A 429 -40.62 0.68 -5.78
CA ILE A 429 -41.57 1.56 -5.10
C ILE A 429 -41.56 2.91 -5.79
N ALA A 430 -42.55 3.15 -6.65
CA ALA A 430 -42.77 4.41 -7.36
C ALA A 430 -44.19 4.46 -7.96
N ASP A 431 -44.64 5.68 -8.30
CA ASP A 431 -45.89 5.94 -9.03
C ASP A 431 -45.70 6.85 -10.25
N ALA A 432 -44.46 7.25 -10.54
CA ALA A 432 -44.10 7.95 -11.77
C ALA A 432 -42.60 7.79 -12.09
N GLY A 433 -42.22 8.21 -13.30
CA GLY A 433 -40.83 8.22 -13.75
C GLY A 433 -40.40 6.93 -14.43
N SER A 434 -39.11 6.67 -14.43
CA SER A 434 -38.51 5.48 -15.04
C SER A 434 -37.30 5.00 -14.24
N PHE A 435 -36.92 3.75 -14.46
CA PHE A 435 -35.71 3.15 -13.91
C PHE A 435 -34.91 2.46 -15.01
N THR A 436 -33.71 2.03 -14.68
CA THR A 436 -32.89 1.15 -15.53
C THR A 436 -32.47 -0.06 -14.73
N LEU A 437 -32.24 -1.16 -15.43
CA LEU A 437 -31.60 -2.35 -14.88
C LEU A 437 -30.22 -2.51 -15.50
N THR A 438 -29.27 -3.03 -14.74
CA THR A 438 -27.89 -3.25 -15.17
C THR A 438 -27.50 -4.69 -14.85
N PHE A 439 -26.96 -5.38 -15.85
CA PHE A 439 -26.43 -6.73 -15.75
C PHE A 439 -25.10 -6.82 -16.51
N ARG A 440 -24.05 -7.36 -15.85
CA ARG A 440 -22.71 -7.55 -16.45
C ARG A 440 -22.19 -6.30 -17.18
N ASP A 441 -22.30 -5.15 -16.50
CA ASP A 441 -21.91 -3.81 -16.95
C ASP A 441 -22.69 -3.23 -18.15
N GLU A 442 -23.76 -3.88 -18.61
CA GLU A 442 -24.69 -3.32 -19.59
C GLU A 442 -25.97 -2.85 -18.91
N THR A 443 -26.45 -1.66 -19.31
CA THR A 443 -27.62 -1.02 -18.72
C THR A 443 -28.74 -0.93 -19.77
N THR A 444 -29.95 -1.29 -19.37
CA THR A 444 -31.13 -1.22 -20.23
C THR A 444 -31.42 0.23 -20.64
N THR A 445 -32.24 0.40 -21.67
CA THR A 445 -32.93 1.68 -21.86
C THR A 445 -33.87 1.98 -20.67
N ASN A 446 -34.36 3.22 -20.57
CA ASN A 446 -35.26 3.61 -19.48
C ASN A 446 -36.57 2.79 -19.52
N ILE A 447 -36.79 1.99 -18.48
CA ILE A 447 -38.00 1.23 -18.25
C ILE A 447 -38.99 2.12 -17.49
N PRO A 448 -40.19 2.39 -18.00
CA PRO A 448 -41.16 3.23 -17.32
C PRO A 448 -41.65 2.55 -16.03
N TYR A 449 -41.99 3.33 -15.00
CA TYR A 449 -42.48 2.79 -13.71
C TYR A 449 -43.69 1.86 -13.87
N ASN A 450 -44.53 2.12 -14.89
CA ASN A 450 -45.73 1.37 -15.20
C ASN A 450 -45.52 0.27 -16.27
N ALA A 451 -44.26 -0.14 -16.51
CA ALA A 451 -43.92 -1.22 -17.43
C ALA A 451 -44.64 -2.53 -17.04
N VAL A 452 -45.17 -3.25 -18.02
CA VAL A 452 -45.70 -4.60 -17.83
C VAL A 452 -44.58 -5.64 -17.91
N GLU A 453 -44.84 -6.90 -17.53
CA GLU A 453 -43.86 -7.99 -17.54
C GLU A 453 -43.10 -8.09 -18.88
N SER A 454 -43.81 -8.03 -20.00
CA SER A 454 -43.21 -8.11 -21.34
C SER A 454 -42.27 -6.94 -21.65
N ASP A 455 -42.55 -5.73 -21.14
CA ASP A 455 -41.69 -4.57 -21.37
C ASP A 455 -40.36 -4.72 -20.62
N VAL A 456 -40.42 -5.23 -19.38
CA VAL A 456 -39.23 -5.52 -18.57
C VAL A 456 -38.40 -6.64 -19.20
N LYS A 457 -39.05 -7.72 -19.67
CA LYS A 457 -38.40 -8.81 -20.41
C LYS A 457 -37.67 -8.28 -21.64
N VAL A 458 -38.36 -7.53 -22.50
CA VAL A 458 -37.75 -6.98 -23.72
C VAL A 458 -36.56 -6.08 -23.39
N ALA A 459 -36.67 -5.22 -22.37
CA ALA A 459 -35.57 -4.35 -21.99
C ALA A 459 -34.33 -5.11 -21.50
N LEU A 460 -34.51 -6.22 -20.77
CA LEU A 460 -33.40 -7.09 -20.33
C LEU A 460 -32.79 -7.88 -21.50
N GLU A 461 -33.61 -8.40 -22.42
CA GLU A 461 -33.14 -9.16 -23.60
C GLU A 461 -32.53 -8.28 -24.70
N GLU A 462 -32.61 -6.96 -24.58
CA GLU A 462 -31.86 -6.02 -25.43
C GLU A 462 -30.37 -5.91 -25.01
N LEU A 463 -30.01 -6.35 -23.80
CA LEU A 463 -28.61 -6.38 -23.35
C LEU A 463 -27.86 -7.50 -24.07
N SER A 464 -26.66 -7.23 -24.57
CA SER A 464 -25.87 -8.24 -25.28
C SER A 464 -25.35 -9.36 -24.35
N THR A 465 -25.41 -9.12 -23.04
CA THR A 465 -25.03 -10.03 -21.96
C THR A 465 -26.15 -10.96 -21.49
N ILE A 466 -27.37 -10.81 -22.02
CA ILE A 466 -28.54 -11.62 -21.70
C ILE A 466 -29.11 -12.23 -22.98
N GLY A 467 -29.31 -13.55 -22.99
CA GLY A 467 -29.99 -14.26 -24.07
C GLY A 467 -31.51 -14.25 -23.90
N GLU A 468 -32.01 -14.90 -22.85
CA GLU A 468 -33.44 -15.04 -22.57
C GLU A 468 -33.73 -15.07 -21.07
N VAL A 469 -34.75 -14.32 -20.65
CA VAL A 469 -35.24 -14.30 -19.26
C VAL A 469 -36.74 -14.56 -19.21
N ASP A 470 -37.23 -15.16 -18.13
CA ASP A 470 -38.66 -15.12 -17.80
C ASP A 470 -38.90 -14.08 -16.70
N VAL A 471 -39.89 -13.20 -16.93
CA VAL A 471 -40.21 -12.11 -15.99
C VAL A 471 -41.64 -12.26 -15.52
N THR A 472 -41.80 -12.38 -14.22
CA THR A 472 -43.12 -12.54 -13.59
C THR A 472 -43.26 -11.61 -12.39
N PHE A 473 -44.46 -11.08 -12.15
CA PHE A 473 -44.75 -10.25 -10.99
C PHE A 473 -45.50 -11.05 -9.91
N SER A 474 -45.12 -10.87 -8.64
CA SER A 474 -45.82 -11.52 -7.52
C SER A 474 -47.27 -11.07 -7.37
N GLY A 475 -47.63 -9.95 -7.99
CA GLY A 475 -48.99 -9.41 -8.11
C GLY A 475 -49.00 -8.05 -8.82
N GLY A 476 -50.20 -7.51 -9.06
CA GLY A 476 -50.36 -6.25 -9.79
C GLY A 476 -50.22 -6.40 -11.31
N ALA A 477 -50.20 -5.27 -12.02
CA ALA A 477 -50.11 -5.24 -13.49
C ALA A 477 -48.87 -4.50 -14.02
N VAL A 478 -48.08 -3.90 -13.13
CA VAL A 478 -46.96 -3.02 -13.48
C VAL A 478 -45.77 -3.22 -12.53
N ALA A 479 -44.57 -2.92 -13.01
CA ALA A 479 -43.32 -3.17 -12.30
C ALA A 479 -43.17 -2.42 -10.96
N CYS A 480 -43.63 -1.17 -10.90
CA CYS A 480 -43.51 -0.32 -9.70
C CYS A 480 -44.86 -0.01 -9.06
N SER A 481 -44.90 -0.01 -7.73
CA SER A 481 -46.08 0.47 -7.00
C SER A 481 -45.72 1.09 -5.65
N SER A 482 -46.26 2.28 -5.38
CA SER A 482 -46.20 2.92 -4.05
C SER A 482 -47.28 2.44 -3.07
N SER A 483 -48.15 1.51 -3.49
CA SER A 483 -49.30 1.05 -2.68
C SER A 483 -49.45 -0.46 -2.59
N LEU A 484 -48.84 -1.20 -3.52
CA LEU A 484 -48.82 -2.65 -3.53
C LEU A 484 -47.38 -3.15 -3.33
N ASN A 485 -47.24 -4.21 -2.55
CA ASN A 485 -45.98 -4.91 -2.34
C ASN A 485 -45.73 -5.88 -3.51
N ILE A 486 -45.38 -5.33 -4.67
CA ILE A 486 -45.06 -6.10 -5.88
C ILE A 486 -43.58 -6.47 -5.87
N VAL A 487 -43.28 -7.72 -6.24
CA VAL A 487 -41.93 -8.22 -6.49
C VAL A 487 -41.86 -8.66 -7.94
N VAL A 488 -40.92 -8.09 -8.68
CA VAL A 488 -40.52 -8.56 -10.00
C VAL A 488 -39.54 -9.71 -9.82
N MET A 489 -39.86 -10.86 -10.41
CA MET A 489 -39.02 -12.05 -10.43
C MET A 489 -38.43 -12.18 -11.83
N VAL A 490 -37.11 -12.27 -11.91
CA VAL A 490 -36.36 -12.46 -13.16
C VAL A 490 -35.66 -13.81 -13.07
N ASP A 491 -36.11 -14.75 -13.89
CA ASP A 491 -35.50 -16.07 -14.06
C ASP A 491 -34.58 -16.04 -15.28
N PHE A 492 -33.29 -16.28 -15.10
CA PHE A 492 -32.31 -16.29 -16.20
C PHE A 492 -32.32 -17.65 -16.88
N LEU A 493 -32.83 -17.73 -18.10
CA LEU A 493 -33.00 -19.02 -18.78
C LEU A 493 -31.74 -19.46 -19.51
N THR A 494 -30.98 -18.52 -20.07
CA THR A 494 -29.76 -18.79 -20.86
C THR A 494 -28.47 -18.66 -20.07
N GLU A 495 -28.41 -17.72 -19.12
CA GLU A 495 -27.22 -17.53 -18.28
C GLU A 495 -27.22 -18.57 -17.16
N LEU A 496 -26.15 -19.37 -17.09
CA LEU A 496 -26.06 -20.56 -16.24
C LEU A 496 -25.23 -20.28 -14.99
N GLY A 497 -25.42 -21.12 -13.97
CA GLY A 497 -24.73 -21.02 -12.68
C GLY A 497 -25.19 -19.85 -11.80
N ASP A 498 -24.34 -19.52 -10.83
CA ASP A 498 -24.50 -18.41 -9.89
C ASP A 498 -24.18 -17.09 -10.59
N LEU A 499 -25.20 -16.26 -10.83
CA LEU A 499 -25.05 -15.03 -11.63
C LEU A 499 -24.79 -13.81 -10.76
N PRO A 500 -24.14 -12.75 -11.30
CA PRO A 500 -23.98 -11.52 -10.54
C PRO A 500 -25.36 -10.88 -10.28
N PRO A 501 -25.55 -10.18 -9.16
CA PRO A 501 -26.80 -9.48 -8.89
C PRO A 501 -27.09 -8.41 -9.95
N LEU A 502 -28.36 -8.34 -10.36
CA LEU A 502 -28.92 -7.18 -11.04
C LEU A 502 -28.76 -5.96 -10.15
N SER A 503 -28.47 -4.84 -10.79
CA SER A 503 -28.52 -3.52 -10.18
C SER A 503 -29.35 -2.59 -11.05
N GLY A 504 -29.50 -1.33 -10.65
CA GLY A 504 -30.30 -0.39 -11.43
C GLY A 504 -30.27 1.01 -10.87
N SER A 505 -30.69 1.97 -11.69
CA SER A 505 -30.79 3.37 -11.29
C SER A 505 -32.24 3.74 -10.98
N ASN A 506 -32.45 4.28 -9.78
CA ASN A 506 -33.73 4.88 -9.36
C ASN A 506 -33.75 6.41 -9.52
N THR A 507 -32.73 7.00 -10.14
CA THR A 507 -32.55 8.47 -10.21
C THR A 507 -33.73 9.21 -10.84
N LEU A 508 -34.50 8.56 -11.72
CA LEU A 508 -35.68 9.14 -12.36
C LEU A 508 -37.01 8.62 -11.79
N LEU A 509 -36.98 7.74 -10.78
CA LEU A 509 -38.18 7.25 -10.12
C LEU A 509 -38.71 8.29 -9.13
N GLN A 510 -40.04 8.42 -9.08
CA GLN A 510 -40.73 9.29 -8.15
C GLN A 510 -41.75 8.49 -7.34
N ASP A 511 -41.66 8.59 -6.01
CA ASP A 511 -42.74 8.23 -5.10
C ASP A 511 -43.43 9.51 -4.63
N ARG A 512 -44.59 9.81 -5.21
CA ARG A 512 -45.41 10.97 -4.89
C ARG A 512 -46.40 10.69 -3.77
N ILE A 513 -46.60 9.41 -3.43
CA ILE A 513 -47.53 8.99 -2.38
C ILE A 513 -46.83 8.99 -1.02
N ASN A 514 -45.68 8.31 -0.90
CA ASN A 514 -44.94 8.20 0.37
C ASN A 514 -43.60 8.94 0.37
N GLY A 515 -43.11 9.39 -0.79
CA GLY A 515 -41.88 10.16 -0.94
C GLY A 515 -42.12 11.68 -1.05
N ASP A 516 -41.09 12.42 -1.47
CA ASP A 516 -41.14 13.88 -1.64
C ASP A 516 -41.53 14.32 -3.07
N ALA A 517 -41.97 13.36 -3.91
CA ALA A 517 -42.37 13.55 -5.30
C ALA A 517 -41.27 14.05 -6.25
N ARG A 518 -39.99 13.96 -5.87
CA ARG A 518 -38.85 14.35 -6.73
C ARG A 518 -38.19 13.14 -7.38
N ASP A 519 -37.42 13.42 -8.43
CA ASP A 519 -36.52 12.44 -9.05
C ASP A 519 -35.58 11.84 -7.99
N GLY A 520 -35.52 10.51 -7.91
CA GLY A 520 -34.76 9.77 -6.92
C GLY A 520 -35.52 9.47 -5.62
N SER A 521 -36.79 9.89 -5.50
CA SER A 521 -37.61 9.57 -4.31
C SER A 521 -38.17 8.15 -4.31
N GLY A 522 -38.24 7.51 -5.49
CA GLY A 522 -38.61 6.10 -5.60
C GLY A 522 -37.47 5.16 -5.19
N SER A 523 -37.80 3.91 -4.89
CA SER A 523 -36.85 2.89 -4.41
C SER A 523 -36.78 1.68 -5.32
N LEU A 524 -35.57 1.12 -5.45
CA LEU A 524 -35.30 -0.19 -6.04
C LEU A 524 -34.53 -1.03 -5.04
N VAL A 525 -35.01 -2.25 -4.78
CA VAL A 525 -34.37 -3.21 -3.89
C VAL A 525 -34.15 -4.50 -4.66
N PHE A 526 -32.92 -5.01 -4.63
CA PHE A 526 -32.51 -6.25 -5.31
C PHE A 526 -32.20 -7.32 -4.26
N VAL A 527 -32.69 -8.55 -4.47
CA VAL A 527 -32.47 -9.69 -3.57
C VAL A 527 -32.10 -10.93 -4.39
N THR A 528 -31.02 -11.62 -3.99
CA THR A 528 -30.44 -12.77 -4.69
C THR A 528 -29.97 -13.84 -3.70
N GLY A 529 -29.43 -14.97 -4.20
CA GLY A 529 -28.66 -15.91 -3.37
C GLY A 529 -29.46 -16.77 -2.39
N GLY A 530 -30.78 -16.90 -2.56
CA GLY A 530 -31.64 -17.70 -1.68
C GLY A 530 -32.42 -16.87 -0.64
N ASP A 531 -32.18 -15.56 -0.58
CA ASP A 531 -32.89 -14.66 0.32
C ASP A 531 -34.33 -14.40 -0.13
N THR A 532 -35.16 -13.94 0.81
CA THR A 532 -36.59 -13.72 0.60
C THR A 532 -36.97 -12.24 0.57
N LEU A 533 -37.90 -11.87 -0.31
CA LEU A 533 -38.48 -10.53 -0.42
C LEU A 533 -40.00 -10.64 -0.55
N LEU A 534 -40.73 -10.08 0.43
CA LEU A 534 -42.19 -10.06 0.45
C LEU A 534 -42.86 -11.44 0.21
N GLY A 535 -42.24 -12.51 0.72
CA GLY A 535 -42.73 -13.88 0.60
C GLY A 535 -42.34 -14.60 -0.70
N GLN A 536 -41.62 -13.94 -1.60
CA GLN A 536 -40.91 -14.59 -2.71
C GLN A 536 -39.49 -14.94 -2.28
N THR A 537 -38.91 -15.98 -2.89
CA THR A 537 -37.55 -16.45 -2.60
C THR A 537 -36.72 -16.37 -3.88
N SER A 538 -35.58 -15.69 -3.79
CA SER A 538 -34.56 -15.73 -4.85
C SER A 538 -33.95 -17.11 -4.91
N VAL A 539 -33.38 -17.50 -6.04
CA VAL A 539 -32.78 -18.82 -6.23
C VAL A 539 -31.39 -18.60 -6.78
N LYS A 540 -30.39 -19.18 -6.10
CA LYS A 540 -29.04 -19.30 -6.63
C LYS A 540 -29.03 -20.38 -7.71
N GLY A 541 -28.62 -20.03 -8.92
CA GLY A 541 -28.51 -20.95 -10.03
C GLY A 541 -27.41 -21.98 -9.79
N THR A 542 -27.69 -23.22 -10.16
CA THR A 542 -26.77 -24.36 -9.97
C THR A 542 -26.47 -25.11 -11.26
N ARG A 543 -27.25 -24.88 -12.33
CA ARG A 543 -26.97 -25.37 -13.69
C ARG A 543 -25.53 -25.11 -14.11
N GLU A 544 -24.84 -26.09 -14.67
CA GLU A 544 -23.43 -25.94 -15.00
C GLU A 544 -23.21 -24.96 -16.16
N ASP A 545 -22.11 -24.22 -16.10
CA ASP A 545 -21.61 -23.42 -17.21
C ASP A 545 -20.36 -24.09 -17.82
N ALA A 546 -20.52 -25.33 -18.27
CA ALA A 546 -19.42 -26.19 -18.68
C ALA A 546 -19.17 -26.15 -20.19
N PHE A 547 -17.90 -26.19 -20.59
CA PHE A 547 -17.55 -26.36 -22.01
C PHE A 547 -18.14 -27.66 -22.55
N CYS A 548 -18.86 -27.54 -23.66
CA CYS A 548 -19.54 -28.66 -24.30
C CYS A 548 -20.44 -29.45 -23.33
N SER A 549 -21.07 -28.78 -22.35
CA SER A 549 -22.03 -29.38 -21.41
C SER A 549 -21.52 -30.63 -20.69
N ASN A 550 -20.20 -30.76 -20.52
CA ASN A 550 -19.53 -31.99 -20.04
C ASN A 550 -19.76 -33.27 -20.88
N HIS A 551 -20.48 -33.18 -22.00
CA HIS A 551 -20.79 -34.29 -22.91
C HIS A 551 -20.12 -34.15 -24.28
N GLY A 552 -19.05 -33.37 -24.34
CA GLY A 552 -18.26 -33.14 -25.54
C GLY A 552 -16.80 -32.88 -25.23
N ILE A 553 -15.96 -33.05 -26.25
CA ILE A 553 -14.56 -32.61 -26.23
C ILE A 553 -14.49 -31.27 -26.96
N CYS A 554 -14.03 -30.23 -26.26
CA CYS A 554 -13.77 -28.93 -26.85
C CYS A 554 -12.42 -28.93 -27.60
N ASP A 555 -12.45 -28.56 -28.88
CA ASP A 555 -11.24 -28.19 -29.61
C ASP A 555 -11.00 -26.68 -29.46
N PHE A 556 -10.14 -26.32 -28.51
CA PHE A 556 -9.79 -24.92 -28.22
C PHE A 556 -9.04 -24.21 -29.36
N SER A 557 -8.60 -24.90 -30.43
CA SER A 557 -8.03 -24.22 -31.60
C SER A 557 -9.12 -23.69 -32.54
N THR A 558 -10.29 -24.33 -32.55
CA THR A 558 -11.43 -23.99 -33.43
C THR A 558 -12.62 -23.40 -32.67
N GLY A 559 -12.74 -23.66 -31.37
CA GLY A 559 -13.90 -23.33 -30.54
C GLY A 559 -15.09 -24.27 -30.77
N ILE A 560 -14.86 -25.47 -31.32
CA ILE A 560 -15.92 -26.41 -31.72
C ILE A 560 -16.00 -27.59 -30.74
N CYS A 561 -17.21 -27.91 -30.30
CA CYS A 561 -17.50 -29.10 -29.51
C CYS A 561 -17.69 -30.35 -30.38
N THR A 562 -16.98 -31.41 -30.05
CA THR A 562 -17.24 -32.76 -30.59
C THR A 562 -18.02 -33.56 -29.56
N CYS A 563 -19.32 -33.75 -29.80
CA CYS A 563 -20.21 -34.40 -28.84
C CYS A 563 -19.96 -35.90 -28.71
N HIS A 564 -20.17 -36.42 -27.50
CA HIS A 564 -20.15 -37.84 -27.19
C HIS A 564 -21.36 -38.53 -27.83
N ALA A 565 -21.33 -39.87 -27.89
CA ALA A 565 -22.43 -40.62 -28.47
C ALA A 565 -23.76 -40.32 -27.76
N ASN A 566 -24.81 -40.04 -28.54
CA ASN A 566 -26.15 -39.66 -28.07
C ASN A 566 -26.24 -38.27 -27.45
N TYR A 567 -25.28 -37.37 -27.72
CA TYR A 567 -25.38 -35.97 -27.36
C TYR A 567 -25.31 -35.08 -28.60
N GLY A 568 -26.06 -33.99 -28.58
CA GLY A 568 -26.22 -33.07 -29.69
C GLY A 568 -26.46 -31.63 -29.22
N GLY A 569 -26.71 -30.73 -30.18
CA GLY A 569 -26.93 -29.32 -29.88
C GLY A 569 -28.19 -29.10 -29.05
N SER A 570 -28.13 -28.16 -28.10
CA SER A 570 -29.25 -27.82 -27.22
C SER A 570 -29.86 -26.45 -27.51
N ASP A 571 -31.01 -26.21 -26.93
CA ASP A 571 -31.68 -24.89 -26.88
C ASP A 571 -31.32 -24.09 -25.62
N GLY A 572 -30.38 -24.59 -24.81
CA GLY A 572 -30.01 -24.00 -23.51
C GLY A 572 -30.97 -24.32 -22.36
N LYS A 573 -32.06 -25.06 -22.61
CA LYS A 573 -33.11 -25.40 -21.63
C LYS A 573 -33.31 -26.92 -21.47
N GLY A 574 -32.31 -27.70 -21.87
CA GLY A 574 -32.35 -29.17 -21.88
C GLY A 574 -33.12 -29.78 -23.06
N GLY A 575 -33.57 -28.97 -24.03
CA GLY A 575 -34.20 -29.41 -25.27
C GLY A 575 -33.24 -29.42 -26.47
N PRO A 576 -33.65 -30.00 -27.61
CA PRO A 576 -32.86 -29.96 -28.84
C PRO A 576 -32.83 -28.56 -29.43
N GLY A 577 -31.65 -28.10 -29.84
CA GLY A 577 -31.50 -26.76 -30.41
C GLY A 577 -30.23 -26.58 -31.24
N THR A 578 -29.97 -25.33 -31.64
CA THR A 578 -28.89 -24.98 -32.55
C THR A 578 -27.57 -24.67 -31.84
N ILE A 579 -27.56 -24.59 -30.51
CA ILE A 579 -26.33 -24.33 -29.75
C ILE A 579 -25.52 -25.63 -29.78
N ALA A 580 -24.39 -25.63 -30.49
CA ALA A 580 -23.53 -26.80 -30.63
C ALA A 580 -22.68 -27.06 -29.37
N ASN A 581 -23.33 -27.19 -28.21
CA ASN A 581 -22.72 -27.38 -26.89
C ASN A 581 -22.85 -28.81 -26.33
N CYS A 582 -23.43 -29.76 -27.06
CA CYS A 582 -23.64 -31.14 -26.57
C CYS A 582 -24.57 -31.26 -25.35
N GLY A 583 -25.36 -30.22 -25.04
CA GLY A 583 -26.23 -30.18 -23.86
C GLY A 583 -27.57 -30.90 -24.02
N PHE A 584 -27.82 -31.55 -25.16
CA PHE A 584 -29.06 -32.30 -25.39
C PHE A 584 -28.78 -33.79 -25.59
N HIS A 585 -29.46 -34.65 -24.85
CA HIS A 585 -29.37 -36.10 -25.00
C HIS A 585 -30.29 -36.60 -26.14
N GLU A 586 -29.68 -36.94 -27.27
CA GLU A 586 -30.32 -37.52 -28.45
C GLU A 586 -30.69 -39.00 -28.20
N LEU A 587 -31.94 -39.27 -27.79
CA LEU A 587 -32.46 -40.64 -27.79
C LEU A 587 -32.61 -41.14 -29.23
N LYS A 588 -31.59 -41.86 -29.73
CA LYS A 588 -31.72 -42.66 -30.95
C LYS A 588 -32.67 -43.82 -30.69
N TYR A 589 -33.95 -43.65 -31.05
CA TYR A 589 -34.84 -44.80 -31.18
C TYR A 589 -34.22 -45.75 -32.20
N ALA A 590 -33.85 -46.95 -31.76
CA ALA A 590 -33.49 -48.03 -32.66
C ALA A 590 -34.67 -48.25 -33.61
N VAL A 591 -34.51 -47.87 -34.87
CA VAL A 591 -35.43 -48.27 -35.93
C VAL A 591 -35.30 -49.79 -36.00
N GLY A 592 -36.24 -50.48 -35.35
CA GLY A 592 -36.31 -51.93 -35.38
C GLY A 592 -36.37 -52.38 -36.82
N THR A 593 -35.37 -53.14 -37.25
CA THR A 593 -35.45 -53.93 -38.48
C THR A 593 -36.52 -55.01 -38.25
N GLY A 594 -37.74 -54.70 -38.68
CA GLY A 594 -38.85 -55.64 -38.79
C GLY A 594 -38.67 -56.60 -39.96
#